data_AF-A0A352JSD4-F1
#
_entry.id   AF-A0A352JSD4-F1
#
_cell.length_a   1.000
_cell.length_b   1.000
_cell.length_c   1.000
_cell.angle_alpha   90.00
_cell.angle_beta   90.00
_cell.angle_gamma   90.00
#
_symmetry.space_group_name_H-M   'P 1'
#
loop_
_entity.id
_entity.type
_entity.pdbx_description
1 polymer ?
#
loop_
_entity_poly.entity_id
_entity_poly.type
_entity_poly.pdbx_seq_one_letter_code
_entity_poly.pdbx_strand_id
1 'polypeptide(L)' 'MRYFQILRVAYRALGKNKMRSGLTMLGIIIGVAAVIAMVGIGQGAKQMINDQISSLGENLLNIFPGSQSS' A
#
# COMPACT_ATOMS: atom_id res chain seq x y z
N MET A 1 23.34 -30.77 -1.91
CA MET A 1 23.00 -31.59 -0.72
C MET A 1 22.84 -30.79 0.58
N ARG A 2 23.59 -29.70 0.84
CA ARG A 2 23.51 -28.94 2.12
C ARG A 2 22.23 -28.13 2.33
N TYR A 3 21.74 -27.41 1.31
CA TYR A 3 20.53 -26.59 1.40
C TYR A 3 19.26 -27.39 1.73
N PHE A 4 19.15 -28.59 1.17
CA PHE A 4 18.00 -29.47 1.41
C PHE A 4 17.92 -29.94 2.87
N GLN A 5 19.08 -30.19 3.50
CA GLN A 5 19.14 -30.54 4.92
C GLN A 5 18.76 -29.36 5.82
N ILE A 6 19.22 -28.15 5.49
CA ILE A 6 18.89 -26.93 6.23
C ILE A 6 17.38 -26.67 6.18
N LEU A 7 16.76 -26.76 4.99
CA LEU A 7 15.31 -26.64 4.84
C LEU A 7 14.57 -27.70 5.66
N ARG A 8 15.01 -28.96 5.62
CA ARG A 8 14.39 -30.04 6.39
C ARG A 8 14.45 -29.79 7.90
N VAL A 9 15.58 -29.30 8.41
CA VAL A 9 15.75 -28.97 9.83
C VAL A 9 14.89 -27.75 10.22
N ALA A 10 14.84 -26.72 9.38
CA ALA A 10 14.02 -25.53 9.61
C ALA A 10 12.52 -25.85 9.70
N TYR A 11 11.99 -26.65 8.77
CA TYR A 11 10.59 -27.09 8.81
C TYR A 11 10.28 -27.91 10.06
N ARG A 12 11.20 -28.79 10.48
CA ARG A 12 11.04 -29.58 11.72
C ARG A 12 11.07 -28.71 12.97
N ALA A 13 11.91 -27.68 13.00
CA ALA A 13 11.99 -26.72 14.09
C ALA A 13 10.71 -25.85 14.20
N LEU A 14 10.19 -25.36 13.07
CA LEU A 14 8.90 -24.64 13.02
C LEU A 14 7.74 -25.51 13.49
N GLY A 15 7.72 -26.79 13.09
CA GLY A 15 6.71 -27.76 13.51
C GLY A 15 6.70 -28.08 15.00
N LYS A 16 7.83 -27.89 15.70
CA LYS A 16 7.94 -28.13 17.15
C LYS A 16 7.18 -27.07 17.98
N ASN A 17 7.04 -25.85 17.46
CA ASN A 17 6.45 -24.72 18.19
C ASN A 17 5.28 -24.08 17.43
N LYS A 18 4.30 -24.90 17.07
CA LYS A 18 3.17 -24.55 16.17
C LYS A 18 2.46 -23.24 16.55
N MET A 19 2.16 -23.04 17.83
CA MET A 19 1.44 -21.84 18.28
C MET A 19 2.28 -20.57 18.09
N ARG A 20 3.55 -20.60 18.51
CA ARG A 20 4.46 -19.45 18.36
C ARG A 20 4.71 -19.14 16.88
N SER A 21 5.06 -20.15 16.09
CA SER A 21 5.30 -19.98 14.66
C SER A 21 4.06 -19.51 13.91
N GLY A 22 2.88 -20.04 14.26
CA GLY A 22 1.60 -19.59 13.71
C GLY A 22 1.33 -18.12 14.01
N LEU A 23 1.46 -17.71 15.27
CA LEU A 23 1.18 -16.33 15.68
C LEU A 23 2.16 -15.33 15.05
N THR A 24 3.45 -15.69 14.90
CA THR A 24 4.43 -14.84 14.19
C THR A 24 4.11 -14.69 12.71
N MET A 25 3.67 -15.77 12.05
CA MET A 25 3.28 -15.70 10.64
C MET A 25 2.01 -14.86 10.46
N LEU A 26 1.01 -15.03 11.33
CA LEU A 26 -0.22 -14.23 11.32
C LEU A 26 0.06 -12.74 11.48
N GLY A 27 0.95 -12.36 12.40
CA GLY A 27 1.32 -10.96 12.59
C GLY A 27 1.92 -10.33 11.33
N ILE A 28 2.81 -11.06 10.63
CA ILE A 28 3.41 -10.59 9.37
C ILE A 28 2.35 -10.49 8.27
N ILE A 29 1.48 -11.49 8.13
CA ILE A 29 0.42 -11.50 7.11
C ILE A 29 -0.51 -10.30 7.29
N ILE A 30 -1.01 -10.08 8.50
CA ILE A 30 -1.92 -8.98 8.80
C ILE A 30 -1.21 -7.64 8.63
N GLY A 31 0.02 -7.51 9.14
CA GLY A 31 0.80 -6.28 9.04
C GLY A 31 1.07 -5.86 7.59
N VAL A 32 1.52 -6.80 6.76
CA VAL A 32 1.78 -6.52 5.33
C VAL A 32 0.47 -6.26 4.58
N ALA A 33 -0.59 -7.02 4.86
CA ALA A 33 -1.89 -6.81 4.22
C ALA A 33 -2.48 -5.42 4.51
N ALA A 34 -2.40 -4.96 5.76
CA ALA A 34 -2.88 -3.63 6.15
C ALA A 34 -2.11 -2.51 5.42
N VAL A 35 -0.79 -2.63 5.29
CA VAL A 35 0.04 -1.67 4.56
C VAL A 35 -0.32 -1.65 3.07
N ILE A 36 -0.46 -2.83 2.44
CA ILE A 36 -0.85 -2.92 1.03
C ILE A 36 -2.23 -2.28 0.80
N ALA A 37 -3.20 -2.59 1.65
CA ALA A 37 -4.54 -2.04 1.55
C ALA A 37 -4.54 -0.50 1.69
N MET A 38 -3.86 0.04 2.69
CA MET A 38 -3.73 1.49 2.90
C MET A 38 -3.09 2.16 1.69
N VAL A 39 -1.99 1.60 1.16
CA VAL A 39 -1.30 2.15 -0.01
C VAL A 39 -2.20 2.14 -1.24
N GLY A 40 -2.93 1.04 -1.47
CA GLY A 40 -3.90 0.94 -2.56
C GLY A 40 -5.02 1.98 -2.45
N ILE A 41 -5.59 2.16 -1.26
CA ILE A 41 -6.61 3.19 -1.00
C ILE A 41 -6.02 4.59 -1.24
N GLY A 42 -4.84 4.88 -0.72
CA GLY A 42 -4.20 6.19 -0.85
C GLY A 42 -3.89 6.55 -2.31
N GLN A 43 -3.35 5.60 -3.07
CA GLN A 43 -3.09 5.80 -4.50
C GLN A 43 -4.39 5.97 -5.29
N GLY A 44 -5.42 5.15 -5.02
CA GLY A 44 -6.72 5.29 -5.65
C GLY A 44 -7.38 6.64 -5.36
N ALA A 45 -7.34 7.09 -4.11
CA ALA A 45 -7.84 8.41 -3.73
C ALA A 45 -7.09 9.54 -4.44
N LYS A 46 -5.76 9.46 -4.50
CA LYS A 46 -4.94 10.43 -5.23
C LYS A 46 -5.28 10.45 -6.72
N GLN A 47 -5.51 9.28 -7.34
CA GLN A 47 -5.90 9.19 -8.74
C GLN A 47 -7.27 9.85 -8.97
N MET A 48 -8.27 9.55 -8.15
CA MET A 48 -9.60 10.17 -8.27
C MET A 48 -9.53 11.70 -8.16
N ILE A 49 -8.72 12.22 -7.24
CA ILE A 49 -8.52 13.67 -7.09
C ILE A 49 -7.85 14.24 -8.33
N ASN A 50 -6.80 13.59 -8.85
CA ASN A 50 -6.15 14.01 -10.09
C ASN A 50 -7.13 14.00 -11.27
N ASP A 51 -7.94 12.95 -11.43
CA ASP A 51 -8.93 12.86 -12.50
C ASP A 51 -9.97 13.99 -12.39
N GLN A 52 -10.41 14.30 -11.17
CA GLN A 52 -11.32 15.42 -10.90
C GLN A 52 -10.67 16.78 -11.23
N ILE A 53 -9.40 16.98 -10.86
CA ILE A 53 -8.65 18.20 -11.16
C ILE A 53 -8.40 18.34 -12.67
N SER A 54 -7.99 17.28 -13.36
CA SER A 54 -7.82 17.29 -14.82
C SER A 54 -9.17 17.51 -15.53
N SER A 55 -10.30 17.05 -14.97
CA SER A 55 -11.64 17.33 -15.50
C SER A 55 -12.07 18.80 -15.34
N LEU A 56 -11.51 19.52 -14.37
CA LEU A 56 -11.65 20.97 -14.25
C LEU A 56 -10.81 21.70 -15.32
N GLY A 57 -9.90 21.01 -16.00
CA GLY A 57 -9.03 21.49 -17.07
C GLY A 57 -7.60 21.72 -16.59
N GLU A 58 -6.63 21.05 -17.23
CA GLU A 58 -5.19 21.19 -16.92
C GLU A 58 -4.62 22.60 -17.16
N ASN A 59 -5.42 23.52 -17.72
CA ASN A 59 -5.03 24.89 -18.04
C ASN A 59 -6.15 25.89 -17.68
N LEU A 60 -6.49 25.97 -16.39
CA LEU A 60 -7.39 27.01 -15.88
C LEU A 60 -6.71 28.39 -15.97
N LEU A 61 -6.95 29.11 -17.07
CA LEU A 61 -6.62 30.53 -17.20
C LEU A 61 -7.68 31.35 -16.44
N ASN A 62 -7.45 31.55 -15.16
CA ASN A 62 -8.38 32.29 -14.29
C ASN A 62 -8.27 33.80 -14.56
N ILE A 63 -9.05 34.30 -15.53
CA ILE A 63 -9.10 35.73 -15.87
C ILE A 63 -9.98 36.44 -14.85
N PHE A 64 -9.34 37.16 -13.93
CA PHE A 64 -10.03 38.12 -13.08
C PHE A 64 -10.32 39.38 -13.89
N PRO A 65 -11.59 39.82 -14.02
CA PRO A 65 -11.87 41.11 -14.63
C PRO A 65 -11.30 42.18 -13.70
N GLY A 66 -10.23 42.86 -14.15
CA GLY A 66 -9.76 44.08 -13.53
C GLY A 66 -10.90 45.09 -13.62
N SER A 67 -11.42 45.52 -12.47
CA SER A 67 -12.39 46.61 -12.38
C SER A 67 -11.78 47.84 -13.05
N GLN A 68 -12.13 48.08 -14.30
CA GLN A 68 -12.03 49.40 -14.91
C GLN A 68 -13.11 50.25 -14.26
N SER A 69 -12.80 50.77 -13.07
CA SER A 69 -13.48 51.95 -12.56
C SER A 69 -12.95 53.13 -13.38
N SER A 70 -13.75 53.56 -14.35
CA SER A 70 -13.70 54.89 -14.96
C SER A 70 -14.90 55.69 -14.48
#